data_AF-A0A852ZWM5-F1
#
_entry.id   AF-A0A852ZWM5-F1
#
_cell.length_a   1.000
_cell.length_b   1.000
_cell.length_c   1.000
_cell.angle_alpha   90.00
_cell.angle_beta   90.00
_cell.angle_gamma   90.00
#
_symmetry.space_group_name_H-M   'P 1'
#
loop_
_entity.id
_entity.type
_entity.pdbx_description
1 polymer ?
#
loop_
_entity_poly.entity_id
_entity_poly.type
_entity_poly.pdbx_seq_one_letter_code
_entity_poly.pdbx_strand_id
1 'polypeptide(L)'
;MSKRGVVTDYAGDELYAGDLVAYAVRQGNRVRLSDAIILDVTAVNVGGRLRPMLNVQPTGNESGFTRRRSMRSLWISAEHVRLVTPNFVQGQER
;
A
#
# COMPACT_ATOMS: atom_id res chain seq x y z
N MET A 1 -21.51 -15.96 -6.13
CA MET A 1 -21.57 -15.41 -4.75
C MET A 1 -20.74 -14.13 -4.77
N SER A 2 -21.38 -12.97 -4.91
CA SER A 2 -20.66 -11.68 -4.94
C SER A 2 -20.04 -11.46 -3.57
N LYS A 3 -18.70 -11.48 -3.47
CA LYS A 3 -17.99 -11.29 -2.20
C LYS A 3 -18.29 -9.88 -1.69
N ARG A 4 -18.71 -9.75 -0.42
CA ARG A 4 -18.88 -8.47 0.28
C ARG A 4 -17.62 -7.62 0.07
N GLY A 5 -17.78 -6.32 -0.22
CA GLY A 5 -16.75 -5.42 -0.74
C GLY A 5 -15.36 -5.60 -0.10
N VAL A 6 -14.52 -6.37 -0.78
CA VAL A 6 -13.10 -6.53 -0.44
C VAL A 6 -12.34 -5.49 -1.26
N VAL A 7 -11.34 -4.86 -0.64
CA VAL A 7 -10.40 -4.01 -1.38
C VAL A 7 -9.39 -4.94 -2.04
N THR A 8 -9.29 -4.82 -3.36
CA THR A 8 -8.31 -5.57 -4.15
C THR A 8 -7.25 -4.64 -4.69
N ASP A 9 -6.08 -5.21 -4.96
CA ASP A 9 -5.04 -4.57 -5.75
C ASP A 9 -5.42 -4.53 -7.25
N TYR A 10 -4.55 -3.96 -8.08
CA TYR A 10 -4.87 -3.83 -9.51
C TYR A 10 -4.96 -5.19 -10.25
N ALA A 11 -4.35 -6.25 -9.74
CA ALA A 11 -4.39 -7.58 -10.32
C ALA A 11 -5.58 -8.43 -9.81
N GLY A 12 -6.34 -7.89 -8.86
CA GLY A 12 -7.48 -8.57 -8.24
C GLY A 12 -7.14 -9.36 -6.99
N ASP A 13 -5.92 -9.22 -6.45
CA ASP A 13 -5.54 -9.84 -5.18
C ASP A 13 -6.16 -9.08 -4.01
N GLU A 14 -6.71 -9.81 -3.04
CA GLU A 14 -7.34 -9.24 -1.86
C GLU A 14 -6.28 -8.65 -0.92
N LEU A 15 -6.54 -7.44 -0.39
CA LEU A 15 -5.62 -6.71 0.45
C LEU A 15 -6.09 -6.65 1.90
N TYR A 16 -5.20 -7.00 2.83
CA TYR A 16 -5.46 -7.05 4.27
C TYR A 16 -4.35 -6.36 5.07
N ALA A 17 -4.67 -5.99 6.31
CA ALA A 17 -3.66 -5.53 7.25
C ALA A 17 -2.60 -6.62 7.49
N GLY A 18 -1.33 -6.22 7.49
CA GLY A 18 -0.18 -7.12 7.56
C GLY A 18 0.44 -7.47 6.20
N ASP A 19 -0.25 -7.21 5.09
CA ASP A 19 0.31 -7.49 3.77
C ASP A 19 1.44 -6.51 3.41
N LEU A 20 2.46 -7.03 2.73
CA LEU A 20 3.49 -6.23 2.08
C LEU A 20 3.01 -5.84 0.68
N VAL A 21 3.00 -4.54 0.41
CA VAL A 21 2.61 -3.98 -0.87
C VAL A 21 3.67 -3.04 -1.42
N ALA A 22 3.72 -2.94 -2.74
CA ALA A 22 4.49 -1.94 -3.46
C ALA A 22 3.55 -0.87 -4.01
N TYR A 23 3.93 0.39 -3.86
CA TYR A 23 3.16 1.53 -4.37
C TYR A 23 4.06 2.64 -4.91
N ALA A 24 3.54 3.40 -5.86
CA ALA A 24 4.24 4.53 -6.46
C ALA A 24 4.14 5.78 -5.56
N VAL A 25 5.28 6.44 -5.35
CA VAL A 25 5.38 7.70 -4.59
C VAL A 25 6.05 8.76 -5.44
N ARG A 26 5.44 9.95 -5.51
CA ARG A 26 6.06 11.10 -6.16
C ARG A 26 7.23 11.64 -5.34
N GLN A 27 8.33 11.94 -6.02
CA GLN A 27 9.50 12.63 -5.50
C GLN A 27 9.81 13.82 -6.43
N GLY A 28 9.14 14.96 -6.21
CA GLY A 28 9.20 16.09 -7.14
C GLY A 28 8.69 15.69 -8.53
N ASN A 29 9.54 15.82 -9.55
CA ASN A 29 9.25 15.41 -10.93
C ASN A 29 9.60 13.93 -11.22
N ARG A 30 9.99 13.15 -10.21
CA ARG A 30 10.31 11.72 -10.34
C ARG A 30 9.26 10.87 -9.63
N VAL A 31 9.28 9.57 -9.95
CA VAL A 31 8.52 8.54 -9.26
C VAL A 31 9.50 7.52 -8.71
N ARG A 32 9.23 7.03 -7.50
CA ARG A 32 9.87 5.85 -6.93
C ARG A 32 8.80 4.85 -6.53
N LEU A 33 9.17 3.58 -6.49
CA LEU A 33 8.38 2.53 -5.87
C LEU A 33 8.85 2.40 -4.43
N SER A 34 7.91 2.24 -3.50
CA SER A 34 8.19 1.99 -2.10
C SER A 34 7.43 0.75 -1.67
N ASP A 35 8.11 -0.09 -0.90
CA ASP A 35 7.45 -1.16 -0.17
C ASP A 35 6.86 -0.61 1.14
N ALA A 36 5.69 -1.12 1.52
CA ALA A 36 5.03 -0.77 2.77
C ALA A 36 4.16 -1.91 3.27
N ILE A 37 3.94 -1.92 4.58
CA ILE A 37 3.03 -2.83 5.25
C ILE A 37 1.67 -2.14 5.39
N ILE A 38 0.60 -2.84 5.05
CA ILE A 38 -0.76 -2.35 5.31
C ILE A 38 -1.03 -2.41 6.81
N LEU A 39 -1.38 -1.27 7.40
CA LEU A 39 -1.83 -1.18 8.80
C LEU A 39 -3.35 -1.29 8.91
N ASP A 40 -4.08 -0.72 7.95
CA ASP A 40 -5.54 -0.68 7.95
C ASP A 40 -6.08 -0.54 6.52
N VAL A 41 -7.30 -1.03 6.31
CA VAL A 41 -8.00 -1.04 5.01
C VAL A 41 -9.39 -0.44 5.21
N THR A 42 -9.72 0.57 4.42
CA THR A 42 -11.02 1.23 4.48
C THR A 42 -11.51 1.67 3.11
N ALA A 43 -12.75 2.13 3.05
CA ALA A 43 -13.30 2.79 1.87
C ALA A 43 -13.96 4.10 2.30
N VAL A 44 -13.61 5.19 1.62
CA VAL A 44 -14.13 6.52 1.91
C VAL A 44 -14.98 7.01 0.74
N ASN A 45 -16.07 7.72 1.02
CA ASN A 45 -16.88 8.34 -0.03
C ASN A 45 -16.25 9.67 -0.45
N VAL A 46 -15.84 9.78 -1.72
CA VAL A 46 -15.26 10.99 -2.32
C VAL A 46 -16.05 11.35 -3.56
N GLY A 47 -16.84 12.43 -3.48
CA GLY A 47 -17.64 12.91 -4.61
C GLY A 47 -18.72 11.92 -5.06
N GLY A 48 -19.33 11.19 -4.13
CA GLY A 48 -20.37 10.20 -4.42
C GLY A 48 -19.83 8.83 -4.86
N ARG A 49 -18.51 8.65 -4.92
CA ARG A 49 -17.86 7.38 -5.27
C ARG A 49 -17.07 6.84 -4.09
N LEU A 50 -17.28 5.56 -3.76
CA LEU A 50 -16.42 4.85 -2.80
C LEU A 50 -15.03 4.69 -3.39
N ARG A 51 -14.02 5.14 -2.64
CA ARG A 51 -12.62 5.02 -3.00
C ARG A 51 -11.91 4.14 -1.96
N PRO A 52 -11.29 3.03 -2.37
CA PRO A 52 -10.56 2.16 -1.45
C PRO A 52 -9.26 2.84 -1.00
N MET A 53 -9.02 2.85 0.30
CA MET A 53 -7.89 3.51 0.94
C MET A 53 -7.15 2.53 1.86
N LEU A 54 -5.83 2.62 1.86
CA LEU A 54 -4.93 1.82 2.69
C LEU A 54 -4.13 2.75 3.58
N ASN A 55 -4.11 2.49 4.89
CA ASN A 55 -3.13 3.09 5.78
C ASN A 55 -1.88 2.24 5.71
N VAL A 56 -0.76 2.80 5.24
CA VAL A 56 0.46 2.03 5.03
C VAL A 56 1.62 2.57 5.83
N GLN A 57 2.47 1.66 6.31
CA GLN A 57 3.73 1.93 6.98
C GLN A 57 4.88 1.51 6.07
N PRO A 58 5.62 2.46 5.49
CA PRO A 58 6.72 2.12 4.59
C PRO A 58 7.81 1.34 5.32
N THR A 59 8.47 0.44 4.59
CA THR A 59 9.51 -0.45 5.15
C THR A 59 10.92 0.15 5.04
N GLY A 60 11.09 1.13 4.14
CA GLY A 60 12.37 1.75 3.81
C GLY A 60 13.05 1.11 2.61
N ASN A 61 12.53 -0.03 2.12
CA ASN A 61 12.89 -0.57 0.82
C ASN A 61 12.21 0.25 -0.27
N GLU A 62 13.00 0.97 -1.05
CA GLU A 62 12.52 1.89 -2.09
C GLU A 62 13.39 1.78 -3.33
N SER A 63 12.80 1.96 -4.50
CA SER A 63 13.54 2.13 -5.74
C SER A 63 14.06 3.57 -5.90
N GLY A 64 15.09 3.74 -6.73
CA GLY A 64 15.65 5.05 -7.08
C GLY A 64 16.91 5.44 -6.30
N PHE A 65 17.32 6.70 -6.47
CA PHE A 65 18.65 7.18 -6.05
C PHE A 65 18.69 7.80 -4.65
N THR A 66 17.53 8.09 -4.04
CA THR A 66 17.47 8.81 -2.76
C THR A 66 16.47 8.14 -1.83
N ARG A 67 16.95 7.81 -0.63
CA ARG A 67 16.12 7.26 0.44
C ARG A 67 15.10 8.28 0.94
N ARG A 68 13.93 7.82 1.40
CA ARG A 68 12.94 8.68 2.06
C ARG A 68 13.49 9.34 3.32
N ARG A 69 12.98 10.54 3.60
CA ARG A 69 13.34 11.31 4.81
C ARG A 69 12.57 10.90 6.06
N SER A 70 11.40 10.30 5.90
CA SER A 70 10.50 9.97 7.02
C SER A 70 9.90 8.60 6.78
N MET A 71 9.66 7.86 7.86
CA MET A 71 8.95 6.59 7.90
C MET A 71 7.50 6.77 8.37
N ARG A 72 6.91 7.97 8.33
CA ARG A 72 5.53 8.14 8.81
C ARG A 72 4.55 7.27 8.03
N SER A 73 3.55 6.73 8.73
CA SER A 73 2.38 6.12 8.12
C SER A 73 1.58 7.15 7.31
N LEU A 74 0.89 6.67 6.28
CA LEU A 74 0.11 7.52 5.38
C LEU A 74 -1.00 6.75 4.70
N TRP A 75 -2.08 7.46 4.38
CA TRP A 75 -3.20 6.92 3.62
C TRP A 75 -2.94 7.04 2.11
N ILE A 76 -3.10 5.93 1.38
CA ILE A 76 -2.99 5.85 -0.08
C ILE A 76 -4.25 5.25 -0.70
N SER A 77 -4.51 5.57 -1.97
CA SER A 77 -5.52 4.84 -2.76
C SER A 77 -5.00 3.45 -3.11
N ALA A 78 -5.88 2.44 -3.12
CA ALA A 78 -5.53 1.08 -3.54
C ALA A 78 -5.36 0.95 -5.07
N GLU A 79 -5.74 1.96 -5.87
CA GLU A 79 -5.79 1.90 -7.34
C GLU A 79 -4.42 1.65 -8.01
N HIS A 80 -3.31 1.99 -7.35
CA HIS A 80 -1.95 1.87 -7.88
C HIS A 80 -1.02 1.12 -6.92
N VAL A 81 -1.56 0.08 -6.29
CA VAL A 81 -0.87 -0.77 -5.34
C VAL A 81 -0.78 -2.18 -5.89
N ARG A 82 0.33 -2.87 -5.62
CA ARG A 82 0.54 -4.28 -5.94
C ARG A 82 0.84 -5.06 -4.67
N LEU A 83 0.12 -6.17 -4.46
CA LEU A 83 0.49 -7.14 -3.44
C LEU A 83 1.84 -7.77 -3.77
N VAL A 84 2.77 -7.73 -2.81
CA VAL A 84 4.09 -8.36 -2.92
C VAL A 84 4.10 -9.67 -2.14
N THR A 85 3.75 -9.60 -0.85
CA THR A 85 3.73 -10.76 0.04
C THR A 85 2.54 -10.66 1.00
N PRO A 86 1.62 -11.64 1.03
CA PRO A 86 0.54 -11.66 2.01
C PRO A 86 1.07 -11.99 3.42
N ASN A 87 0.45 -11.43 4.46
CA ASN A 87 0.80 -11.67 5.87
C ASN A 87 2.30 -11.52 6.17
N PHE A 88 2.87 -10.39 5.77
CA PHE A 88 4.29 -10.13 5.94
C PHE A 88 4.66 -9.84 7.41
N VAL A 89 5.51 -10.70 7.98
CA VAL A 89 6.07 -10.51 9.32
C VAL A 89 7.40 -9.77 9.21
N GLN A 90 7.45 -8.53 9.69
CA GLN A 90 8.69 -7.76 9.75
C GLN A 90 9.53 -8.24 10.96
N GLY A 91 10.40 -9.23 10.73
CA GLY A 91 11.34 -9.71 11.76
C GLY A 91 11.58 -11.21 11.77
N GLN A 92 12.28 -11.73 10.76
CA GLN A 92 13.18 -12.87 10.93
C GLN A 92 14.56 -12.47 10.39
N GLU A 93 15.32 -11.76 11.22
CA GLU A 93 16.77 -11.78 11.10
C GLU A 93 17.23 -13.20 11.41
N ARG A 94 17.97 -13.81 10.48
CA ARG A 94 18.87 -14.93 10.78
C ARG A 94 20.22 -14.37 11.20
#